data_AF-A0A3D3AKT8-F1
#
_entry.id   AF-A0A3D3AKT8-F1
#
_cell.length_a   1.000
_cell.length_b   1.000
_cell.length_c   1.000
_cell.angle_alpha   90.00
_cell.angle_beta   90.00
_cell.angle_gamma   90.00
#
_symmetry.space_group_name_H-M   'P 1'
#
loop_
_entity.id
_entity.type
_entity.pdbx_description
1 polymer ?
#
loop_
_entity_poly.entity_id
_entity_poly.type
_entity_poly.pdbx_seq_one_letter_code
_entity_poly.pdbx_strand_id
1 'polypeptide(L)'
;MNSKNSKLFSPKQIEVIRYDNKNSPVITICEGAVRSGKTTVLLWLFINHIHQFKNQKKKFIITGYTIGTVKKNVLDEMTAIFGIDTTLNQQNEFQLFGNKIVCFGTDKADSYKAIKGLTAYGWLGNEMTEQHKTAVDQCFKRISGLGARVFWDTNPSYPKHQIKTEYIDRSGEKLSDGRIWLKSWHFIMDDNIFLSEEYKESLKKSIPKGHLYDRDVLGLWVSAEGMIYKDFNPDIHVIDIDSTVINRIKEVFLGVDWGFEHHGVINVIGRDDDGAFYLLEEIAEREKTIDWWIEIKNRVIGRYYRQWTGLSFCDSARPEYVMQFGGLEAKKEVVEGISFVSSLFSKNRIFISRNAKRILSEIYEYQWNEKALKEEPVKNNDDSLDALRYGVYSYYLKTVNQISFTGGRRMQSDNILRGF
;
A
#
# COMPACT_ATOMS: atom_id res chain seq x y z
N MET A 1 -14.38 -28.82 26.50
CA MET A 1 -13.06 -28.99 25.84
C MET A 1 -12.15 -29.73 26.83
N ASN A 2 -11.69 -30.94 26.49
CA ASN A 2 -10.84 -31.77 27.36
C ASN A 2 -9.39 -31.23 27.43
N SER A 3 -8.68 -31.60 28.50
CA SER A 3 -7.30 -31.20 28.86
C SER A 3 -6.20 -31.46 27.82
N LYS A 4 -6.51 -32.06 26.66
CA LYS A 4 -5.57 -32.26 25.55
C LYS A 4 -5.33 -31.01 24.69
N ASN A 5 -6.30 -30.09 24.60
CA ASN A 5 -6.15 -28.90 23.74
C ASN A 5 -5.26 -27.81 24.35
N SER A 6 -5.00 -27.84 25.66
CA SER A 6 -4.17 -26.82 26.34
C SER A 6 -2.68 -26.93 26.03
N LYS A 7 -2.24 -27.95 25.28
CA LYS A 7 -0.84 -28.13 24.84
C LYS A 7 -0.59 -27.74 23.39
N LEU A 8 -1.63 -27.48 22.58
CA LEU A 8 -1.49 -27.21 21.14
C LEU A 8 -1.73 -25.73 20.78
N PHE A 9 -2.47 -25.00 21.63
CA PHE A 9 -2.84 -23.62 21.39
C PHE A 9 -2.54 -22.74 22.60
N SER A 10 -2.10 -21.51 22.35
CA SER A 10 -1.96 -20.46 23.36
C SER A 10 -3.31 -19.97 23.87
N PRO A 11 -3.37 -19.28 25.02
CA PRO A 11 -4.62 -18.75 25.56
C PRO A 11 -5.40 -17.88 24.56
N LYS A 12 -4.70 -17.05 23.80
CA LYS A 12 -5.30 -16.20 22.77
C LYS A 12 -5.83 -16.99 21.58
N GLN A 13 -5.09 -17.98 21.10
CA GLN A 13 -5.60 -18.88 20.06
C GLN A 13 -6.86 -19.63 20.53
N ILE A 14 -6.92 -20.04 21.80
CA ILE A 14 -8.12 -20.67 22.40
C ILE A 14 -9.29 -19.68 22.44
N GLU A 15 -9.05 -18.41 22.74
CA GLU A 15 -10.06 -17.35 22.70
C GLU A 15 -10.65 -17.21 21.29
N VAL A 16 -9.79 -17.11 20.27
CA VAL A 16 -10.21 -17.07 18.86
C VAL A 16 -11.07 -18.28 18.52
N ILE A 17 -10.63 -19.49 18.87
CA ILE A 17 -11.37 -20.73 18.58
C ILE A 17 -12.74 -20.74 19.26
N ARG A 18 -12.81 -20.35 20.54
CA ARG A 18 -14.08 -20.31 21.28
C ARG A 18 -15.05 -19.30 20.68
N TYR A 19 -14.55 -18.12 20.34
CA TYR A 19 -15.36 -17.08 19.73
C TYR A 19 -15.86 -17.51 18.35
N ASP A 20 -14.99 -18.06 17.52
CA ASP A 20 -15.31 -18.49 16.17
C ASP A 20 -16.36 -19.61 16.17
N ASN A 21 -16.18 -20.63 17.01
CA ASN A 21 -17.17 -21.71 17.17
C ASN A 21 -18.55 -21.22 17.64
N LYS A 22 -18.60 -20.16 18.45
CA LYS A 22 -19.86 -19.60 18.96
C LYS A 22 -20.56 -18.71 17.93
N ASN A 23 -19.81 -17.86 17.22
CA ASN A 23 -20.38 -16.78 16.43
C ASN A 23 -20.32 -17.02 14.91
N SER A 24 -19.47 -17.95 14.46
CA SER A 24 -19.21 -18.27 13.05
C SER A 24 -19.13 -17.04 12.13
N PRO A 25 -18.21 -16.09 12.38
CA PRO A 25 -18.05 -14.90 11.52
C PRO A 25 -17.92 -15.27 10.04
N VAL A 26 -18.42 -14.42 9.14
CA VAL A 26 -18.23 -14.63 7.69
C VAL A 26 -16.74 -14.51 7.33
N ILE A 27 -16.04 -13.55 7.93
CA ILE A 27 -14.61 -13.31 7.77
C ILE A 27 -13.95 -13.30 9.16
N THR A 28 -12.96 -14.17 9.36
CA THR A 28 -12.10 -14.19 10.54
C THR A 28 -10.69 -13.82 10.12
N ILE A 29 -10.15 -12.72 10.65
CA ILE A 29 -8.80 -12.23 10.35
C ILE A 29 -7.93 -12.35 11.60
N CYS A 30 -6.73 -12.91 11.46
CA CYS A 30 -5.67 -12.81 12.48
C CYS A 30 -4.53 -11.97 11.90
N GLU A 31 -4.31 -10.79 12.46
CA GLU A 31 -3.29 -9.84 12.01
C GLU A 31 -2.25 -9.57 13.10
N GLY A 32 -1.09 -9.03 12.76
CA GLY A 32 -0.07 -8.62 13.74
C GLY A 32 1.30 -9.28 13.54
N ALA A 33 2.09 -9.36 14.60
CA ALA A 33 3.53 -9.68 14.58
C ALA A 33 3.90 -11.02 13.93
N VAL A 34 5.12 -11.15 13.40
CA VAL A 34 5.62 -12.42 12.88
C VAL A 34 5.75 -13.45 14.00
N ARG A 35 5.68 -14.75 13.67
CA ARG A 35 5.85 -15.87 14.62
C ARG A 35 4.91 -15.87 15.83
N SER A 36 3.80 -15.14 15.78
CA SER A 36 2.80 -15.07 16.86
C SER A 36 1.75 -16.19 16.86
N GLY A 37 1.83 -17.16 15.94
CA GLY A 37 0.94 -18.32 15.89
C GLY A 37 -0.40 -18.09 15.17
N LYS A 38 -0.54 -17.01 14.40
CA LYS A 38 -1.77 -16.67 13.64
C LYS A 38 -2.17 -17.78 12.67
N THR A 39 -1.23 -18.25 11.86
CA THR A 39 -1.47 -19.25 10.82
C THR A 39 -2.03 -20.52 11.43
N THR A 40 -1.37 -21.08 12.45
CA THR A 40 -1.79 -22.32 13.12
C THR A 40 -3.26 -22.31 13.58
N VAL A 41 -3.74 -21.22 14.20
CA VAL A 41 -5.14 -21.14 14.67
C VAL A 41 -6.13 -21.05 13.51
N LEU A 42 -5.78 -20.32 12.43
CA LEU A 42 -6.62 -20.25 11.24
C LEU A 42 -6.67 -21.58 10.48
N LEU A 43 -5.55 -22.32 10.42
CA LEU A 43 -5.54 -23.67 9.84
C LEU A 43 -6.53 -24.57 10.57
N TRP A 44 -6.51 -24.55 11.91
CA TRP A 44 -7.46 -25.31 12.72
C TRP A 44 -8.92 -24.93 12.41
N LEU A 45 -9.22 -23.64 12.35
CA LEU A 45 -10.58 -23.17 12.02
C LEU A 45 -10.99 -23.56 10.60
N PHE A 46 -10.09 -23.44 9.63
CA PHE A 46 -10.36 -23.77 8.23
C PHE A 46 -10.56 -25.27 8.02
N ILE A 47 -9.74 -26.12 8.65
CA ILE A 47 -9.90 -27.58 8.62
C ILE A 47 -11.25 -27.99 9.21
N ASN A 48 -11.63 -27.42 10.36
CA ASN A 48 -12.93 -27.69 10.97
C ASN A 48 -14.09 -27.19 10.10
N HIS A 49 -13.92 -26.04 9.45
CA HIS A 49 -14.89 -25.52 8.48
C HIS A 49 -15.07 -26.49 7.30
N ILE A 50 -13.98 -26.97 6.69
CA ILE A 50 -14.03 -27.98 5.62
C ILE A 50 -14.73 -29.26 6.10
N HIS A 51 -14.50 -29.67 7.34
CA HIS A 51 -15.11 -30.86 7.93
C HIS A 51 -16.64 -30.78 7.98
N GLN A 52 -17.22 -29.59 8.16
CA GLN A 52 -18.69 -29.39 8.11
C GLN A 52 -19.29 -29.75 6.74
N PHE A 53 -18.47 -29.73 5.68
CA PHE A 53 -18.86 -30.10 4.32
C PHE A 53 -18.38 -31.50 3.93
N LYS A 54 -18.01 -32.36 4.89
CA LYS A 54 -17.42 -33.68 4.60
C LYS A 54 -18.25 -34.48 3.59
N ASN A 55 -17.57 -35.01 2.58
CA ASN A 55 -18.11 -35.82 1.47
C ASN A 55 -19.15 -35.12 0.57
N GLN A 56 -19.26 -33.79 0.64
CA GLN A 56 -20.19 -33.04 -0.21
C GLN A 56 -19.59 -32.61 -1.56
N LYS A 57 -18.33 -32.98 -1.83
CA LYS A 57 -17.60 -32.68 -3.08
C LYS A 57 -17.53 -31.17 -3.37
N LYS A 58 -17.44 -30.35 -2.33
CA LYS A 58 -17.30 -28.89 -2.44
C LYS A 58 -15.86 -28.50 -2.77
N LYS A 59 -15.67 -27.24 -3.18
CA LYS A 59 -14.36 -26.65 -3.44
C LYS A 59 -14.03 -25.61 -2.37
N PHE A 60 -12.76 -25.54 -1.99
CA PHE A 60 -12.19 -24.55 -1.07
C PHE A 60 -10.94 -23.95 -1.68
N ILE A 61 -10.60 -22.72 -1.29
CA ILE A 61 -9.46 -21.98 -1.83
C ILE A 61 -8.41 -21.79 -0.74
N ILE A 62 -7.14 -21.96 -1.09
CA ILE A 62 -6.00 -21.43 -0.34
C ILE A 62 -5.25 -20.45 -1.24
N THR A 63 -4.97 -19.24 -0.77
CA THR A 63 -4.12 -18.26 -1.49
C THR A 63 -2.92 -17.84 -0.66
N GLY A 64 -1.85 -17.46 -1.34
CA GLY A 64 -0.69 -16.77 -0.78
C GLY A 64 0.04 -16.00 -1.87
N TYR A 65 1.17 -15.37 -1.53
CA TYR A 65 1.97 -14.62 -2.50
C TYR A 65 2.31 -15.47 -3.74
N THR A 66 2.90 -16.66 -3.55
CA THR A 66 3.10 -17.64 -4.62
C THR A 66 2.62 -19.02 -4.19
N ILE A 67 2.51 -19.97 -5.14
CA ILE A 67 2.28 -21.38 -4.79
C ILE A 67 3.40 -21.93 -3.89
N GLY A 68 4.64 -21.46 -4.08
CA GLY A 68 5.78 -21.86 -3.26
C GLY A 68 5.62 -21.41 -1.80
N THR A 69 5.16 -20.18 -1.56
CA THR A 69 4.91 -19.69 -0.19
C THR A 69 3.71 -20.41 0.43
N VAL A 70 2.64 -20.67 -0.32
CA VAL A 70 1.52 -21.50 0.15
C VAL A 70 1.99 -22.88 0.60
N LYS A 71 2.84 -23.55 -0.18
CA LYS A 71 3.40 -24.86 0.22
C LYS A 71 4.14 -24.76 1.56
N LYS A 72 5.11 -23.84 1.65
CA LYS A 72 6.00 -23.71 2.81
C LYS A 72 5.31 -23.22 4.09
N ASN A 73 4.45 -22.22 3.96
CA ASN A 73 3.87 -21.52 5.12
C ASN A 73 2.53 -22.12 5.55
N VAL A 74 1.82 -22.82 4.66
CA VAL A 74 0.47 -23.32 4.93
C VAL A 74 0.43 -24.85 4.86
N LEU A 75 0.79 -25.44 3.72
CA LEU A 75 0.59 -26.88 3.49
C LEU A 75 1.54 -27.75 4.32
N ASP A 76 2.82 -27.36 4.39
CA ASP A 76 3.82 -28.06 5.21
C ASP A 76 3.44 -27.99 6.70
N GLU A 77 2.92 -26.84 7.16
CA GLU A 77 2.44 -26.67 8.54
C GLU A 77 1.16 -27.50 8.79
N MET A 78 0.24 -27.54 7.83
CA MET A 78 -0.95 -28.41 7.89
C MET A 78 -0.56 -29.88 8.03
N THR A 79 0.44 -30.32 7.26
CA THR A 79 0.98 -31.69 7.32
C THR A 79 1.65 -31.95 8.66
N ALA A 80 2.55 -31.07 9.09
CA ALA A 80 3.36 -31.25 10.29
C ALA A 80 2.51 -31.24 11.58
N ILE A 81 1.54 -30.34 11.68
CA ILE A 81 0.74 -30.14 12.91
C ILE A 81 -0.48 -31.07 12.93
N PHE A 82 -1.16 -31.23 11.79
CA PHE A 82 -2.46 -31.94 11.74
C PHE A 82 -2.39 -33.30 11.04
N GLY A 83 -1.23 -33.69 10.49
CA GLY A 83 -1.06 -34.97 9.80
C GLY A 83 -1.88 -35.10 8.53
N ILE A 84 -2.23 -33.97 7.88
CA ILE A 84 -3.01 -33.95 6.66
C ILE A 84 -2.08 -34.08 5.46
N ASP A 85 -2.34 -35.03 4.56
CA ASP A 85 -1.64 -35.09 3.28
C ASP A 85 -2.10 -33.93 2.38
N THR A 86 -1.20 -32.97 2.18
CA THR A 86 -1.42 -31.79 1.32
C THR A 86 -0.63 -31.86 0.01
N THR A 87 -0.26 -33.07 -0.44
CA THR A 87 0.48 -33.23 -1.70
C THR A 87 -0.33 -32.71 -2.88
N LEU A 88 0.18 -31.66 -3.53
CA LEU A 88 -0.51 -31.03 -4.66
C LEU A 88 -0.33 -31.84 -5.95
N ASN A 89 -1.42 -31.98 -6.71
CA ASN A 89 -1.38 -32.45 -8.08
C ASN A 89 -0.86 -31.36 -9.05
N GLN A 90 -0.79 -31.66 -10.35
CA GLN A 90 -0.35 -30.72 -11.39
C GLN A 90 -1.24 -29.47 -11.53
N GLN A 91 -2.45 -29.51 -10.99
CA GLN A 91 -3.40 -28.39 -10.97
C GLN A 91 -3.34 -27.58 -9.66
N ASN A 92 -2.34 -27.85 -8.80
CA ASN A 92 -2.21 -27.25 -7.47
C ASN A 92 -3.40 -27.57 -6.54
N GLU A 93 -3.91 -28.79 -6.61
CA GLU A 93 -5.06 -29.26 -5.82
C GLU A 93 -4.70 -30.46 -4.92
N PHE A 94 -5.40 -30.59 -3.79
CA PHE A 94 -5.43 -31.81 -2.97
C PHE A 94 -6.85 -32.10 -2.44
N GLN A 95 -7.05 -33.27 -1.84
CA GLN A 95 -8.34 -33.68 -1.26
C GLN A 95 -8.30 -33.66 0.26
N LEU A 96 -9.35 -33.15 0.89
CA LEU A 96 -9.53 -33.22 2.35
C LEU A 96 -11.00 -33.47 2.67
N PHE A 97 -11.28 -34.49 3.48
CA PHE A 97 -12.63 -34.89 3.87
C PHE A 97 -13.62 -35.06 2.70
N GLY A 98 -13.15 -35.53 1.54
CA GLY A 98 -13.98 -35.70 0.34
C GLY A 98 -14.34 -34.39 -0.39
N ASN A 99 -13.64 -33.30 -0.07
CA ASN A 99 -13.72 -32.01 -0.74
C ASN A 99 -12.39 -31.66 -1.43
N LYS A 100 -12.47 -30.82 -2.46
CA LYS A 100 -11.31 -30.37 -3.24
C LYS A 100 -10.79 -29.04 -2.69
N ILE A 101 -9.49 -28.96 -2.42
CA ILE A 101 -8.82 -27.72 -2.03
C ILE A 101 -7.93 -27.30 -3.20
N VAL A 102 -8.09 -26.06 -3.65
CA VAL A 102 -7.35 -25.49 -4.79
C VAL A 102 -6.46 -24.35 -4.28
N CYS A 103 -5.17 -24.42 -4.59
CA CYS A 103 -4.18 -23.43 -4.15
C CYS A 103 -3.81 -22.46 -5.28
N PHE A 104 -3.67 -21.17 -4.96
CA PHE A 104 -3.28 -20.13 -5.91
C PHE A 104 -2.15 -19.24 -5.37
N GLY A 105 -1.22 -18.88 -6.26
CA GLY A 105 -0.32 -17.73 -6.07
C GLY A 105 -0.99 -16.46 -6.61
N THR A 106 -0.76 -15.34 -5.95
CA THR A 106 -1.49 -14.07 -6.19
C THR A 106 -0.58 -12.85 -6.29
N ASP A 107 0.71 -13.08 -6.51
CA ASP A 107 1.76 -12.07 -6.73
C ASP A 107 1.53 -11.19 -7.96
N LYS A 108 0.90 -11.74 -9.01
CA LYS A 108 0.74 -11.04 -10.30
C LYS A 108 -0.65 -10.44 -10.47
N ALA A 109 -0.69 -9.31 -11.17
CA ALA A 109 -1.92 -8.61 -11.52
C ALA A 109 -2.92 -9.47 -12.31
N ASP A 110 -2.45 -10.51 -13.01
CA ASP A 110 -3.25 -11.42 -13.82
C ASP A 110 -3.54 -12.78 -13.17
N SER A 111 -3.01 -13.07 -11.97
CA SER A 111 -3.29 -14.29 -11.21
C SER A 111 -4.78 -14.53 -10.98
N TYR A 112 -5.57 -13.45 -10.95
CA TYR A 112 -7.03 -13.47 -10.87
C TYR A 112 -7.70 -14.31 -11.97
N LYS A 113 -7.06 -14.49 -13.13
CA LYS A 113 -7.60 -15.28 -14.26
C LYS A 113 -7.74 -16.75 -13.88
N ALA A 114 -6.78 -17.31 -13.15
CA ALA A 114 -6.79 -18.71 -12.72
C ALA A 114 -7.89 -19.01 -11.67
N ILE A 115 -8.32 -17.99 -10.93
CA ILE A 115 -9.34 -18.07 -9.88
C ILE A 115 -10.77 -18.06 -10.47
N LYS A 116 -10.93 -17.68 -11.75
CA LYS A 116 -12.25 -17.63 -12.41
C LYS A 116 -12.86 -19.03 -12.54
N GLY A 117 -14.20 -19.07 -12.60
CA GLY A 117 -14.93 -20.28 -12.98
C GLY A 117 -15.10 -21.34 -11.88
N LEU A 118 -14.84 -21.00 -10.61
CA LEU A 118 -15.10 -21.89 -9.47
C LEU A 118 -16.11 -21.28 -8.49
N THR A 119 -16.89 -22.14 -7.84
CA THR A 119 -17.71 -21.80 -6.66
C THR A 119 -17.08 -22.47 -5.47
N ALA A 120 -16.67 -21.68 -4.48
CA ALA A 120 -16.00 -22.16 -3.29
C ALA A 120 -16.81 -21.89 -2.02
N TYR A 121 -16.60 -22.76 -1.05
CA TYR A 121 -17.31 -22.81 0.23
C TYR A 121 -16.42 -22.36 1.39
N GLY A 122 -15.20 -21.94 1.09
CA GLY A 122 -14.35 -21.24 2.03
C GLY A 122 -13.01 -20.86 1.43
N TRP A 123 -12.35 -19.93 2.09
CA TRP A 123 -11.08 -19.37 1.65
C TRP A 123 -10.14 -19.17 2.84
N LEU A 124 -8.95 -19.75 2.75
CA LEU A 124 -7.81 -19.39 3.59
C LEU A 124 -6.84 -18.52 2.78
N GLY A 125 -6.57 -17.31 3.25
CA GLY A 125 -5.60 -16.39 2.64
C GLY A 125 -4.42 -16.18 3.57
N ASN A 126 -3.22 -16.50 3.10
CA ASN A 126 -1.97 -16.28 3.83
C ASN A 126 -1.26 -15.02 3.32
N GLU A 127 -0.71 -14.23 4.23
CA GLU A 127 0.04 -12.99 3.94
C GLU A 127 -0.78 -12.03 3.07
N MET A 128 -1.99 -11.68 3.51
CA MET A 128 -2.94 -10.92 2.69
C MET A 128 -2.43 -9.54 2.22
N THR A 129 -1.52 -8.89 2.95
CA THR A 129 -0.89 -7.64 2.50
C THR A 129 -0.05 -7.79 1.24
N GLU A 130 0.47 -8.99 0.96
CA GLU A 130 1.31 -9.25 -0.21
C GLU A 130 0.49 -9.65 -1.44
N GLN A 131 -0.83 -9.88 -1.30
CA GLN A 131 -1.67 -10.34 -2.39
C GLN A 131 -2.17 -9.18 -3.25
N HIS A 132 -2.11 -9.35 -4.58
CA HIS A 132 -2.59 -8.32 -5.49
C HIS A 132 -4.11 -8.11 -5.37
N LYS A 133 -4.58 -6.85 -5.31
CA LYS A 133 -6.00 -6.50 -5.09
C LYS A 133 -6.96 -7.23 -6.03
N THR A 134 -6.63 -7.31 -7.33
CA THR A 134 -7.51 -7.97 -8.32
C THR A 134 -7.74 -9.45 -8.03
N ALA A 135 -6.77 -10.14 -7.42
CA ALA A 135 -6.91 -11.53 -7.01
C ALA A 135 -7.82 -11.65 -5.78
N VAL A 136 -7.64 -10.78 -4.78
CA VAL A 136 -8.50 -10.67 -3.59
C VAL A 136 -9.96 -10.45 -3.99
N ASP A 137 -10.21 -9.48 -4.87
CA ASP A 137 -11.54 -9.16 -5.38
C ASP A 137 -12.17 -10.34 -6.15
N GLN A 138 -11.36 -11.10 -6.90
CA GLN A 138 -11.86 -12.30 -7.55
C GLN A 138 -12.17 -13.41 -6.57
N CYS A 139 -11.36 -13.64 -5.53
CA CYS A 139 -11.65 -14.65 -4.53
C CYS A 139 -13.02 -14.41 -3.90
N PHE A 140 -13.33 -13.19 -3.46
CA PHE A 140 -14.65 -12.87 -2.92
C PHE A 140 -15.80 -13.18 -3.88
N LYS A 141 -15.63 -12.96 -5.19
CA LYS A 141 -16.63 -13.33 -6.20
C LYS A 141 -16.84 -14.84 -6.34
N ARG A 142 -15.92 -15.67 -5.84
CA ARG A 142 -16.02 -17.15 -5.85
C ARG A 142 -16.50 -17.75 -4.54
N ILE A 143 -16.35 -17.03 -3.42
CA ILE A 143 -16.83 -17.48 -2.09
C ILE A 143 -18.33 -17.20 -1.96
N SER A 144 -19.13 -17.97 -2.70
CA SER A 144 -20.59 -17.81 -2.79
C SER A 144 -21.38 -19.05 -2.36
N GLY A 145 -20.71 -20.12 -1.93
CA GLY A 145 -21.37 -21.31 -1.39
C GLY A 145 -22.19 -20.99 -0.13
N LEU A 146 -23.33 -21.65 0.05
CA LEU A 146 -24.11 -21.51 1.28
C LEU A 146 -23.26 -21.92 2.49
N GLY A 147 -23.19 -21.04 3.49
CA GLY A 147 -22.36 -21.25 4.68
C GLY A 147 -20.87 -20.97 4.46
N ALA A 148 -20.46 -20.37 3.33
CA ALA A 148 -19.06 -20.09 3.08
C ALA A 148 -18.46 -19.10 4.10
N ARG A 149 -17.16 -19.28 4.38
CA ARG A 149 -16.40 -18.49 5.37
C ARG A 149 -14.99 -18.19 4.88
N VAL A 150 -14.42 -17.09 5.34
CA VAL A 150 -13.09 -16.60 4.96
C VAL A 150 -12.21 -16.52 6.21
N PHE A 151 -10.96 -16.95 6.06
CA PHE A 151 -9.96 -17.02 7.12
C PHE A 151 -8.66 -16.39 6.59
N TRP A 152 -8.19 -15.31 7.20
CA TRP A 152 -7.02 -14.59 6.70
C TRP A 152 -5.98 -14.39 7.78
N ASP A 153 -4.71 -14.68 7.46
CA ASP A 153 -3.60 -14.09 8.20
C ASP A 153 -2.92 -12.98 7.41
N THR A 154 -2.33 -12.05 8.16
CA THR A 154 -1.44 -11.05 7.58
C THR A 154 -0.51 -10.46 8.64
N ASN A 155 0.63 -9.95 8.20
CA ASN A 155 1.40 -9.01 9.01
C ASN A 155 0.95 -7.58 8.68
N PRO A 156 1.15 -6.61 9.58
CA PRO A 156 0.83 -5.21 9.33
C PRO A 156 1.71 -4.62 8.23
N SER A 157 1.11 -3.72 7.45
CA SER A 157 1.80 -2.85 6.51
C SER A 157 1.57 -1.38 6.93
N TYR A 158 1.58 -0.45 5.98
CA TYR A 158 1.30 0.95 6.25
C TYR A 158 -0.18 1.20 6.63
N PRO A 159 -0.51 2.27 7.39
CA PRO A 159 -1.85 2.50 7.94
C PRO A 159 -2.99 2.67 6.92
N LYS A 160 -2.68 2.97 5.65
CA LYS A 160 -3.68 3.14 4.58
C LYS A 160 -3.83 1.92 3.66
N HIS A 161 -3.13 0.83 3.96
CA HIS A 161 -3.19 -0.38 3.17
C HIS A 161 -4.63 -0.91 3.09
N GLN A 162 -5.08 -1.35 1.90
CA GLN A 162 -6.47 -1.74 1.68
C GLN A 162 -6.97 -2.86 2.59
N ILE A 163 -6.15 -3.88 2.88
CA ILE A 163 -6.52 -4.93 3.83
C ILE A 163 -6.84 -4.36 5.22
N LYS A 164 -6.16 -3.28 5.63
CA LYS A 164 -6.46 -2.61 6.89
C LYS A 164 -7.76 -1.82 6.80
N THR A 165 -7.81 -0.87 5.87
CA THR A 165 -8.89 0.13 5.78
C THR A 165 -10.21 -0.46 5.30
N GLU A 166 -10.20 -1.40 4.36
CA GLU A 166 -11.41 -2.01 3.80
C GLU A 166 -11.92 -3.22 4.61
N TYR A 167 -11.11 -3.79 5.51
CA TYR A 167 -11.44 -5.02 6.23
C TYR A 167 -11.13 -4.98 7.74
N ILE A 168 -9.86 -4.88 8.15
CA ILE A 168 -9.48 -4.99 9.57
C ILE A 168 -10.16 -3.91 10.43
N ASP A 169 -10.20 -2.66 9.95
CA ASP A 169 -10.81 -1.52 10.64
C ASP A 169 -12.34 -1.65 10.79
N ARG A 170 -12.95 -2.59 10.06
CA ARG A 170 -14.39 -2.89 10.07
C ARG A 170 -14.75 -4.08 10.97
N SER A 171 -13.81 -4.51 11.81
CA SER A 171 -14.02 -5.62 12.74
C SER A 171 -15.17 -5.34 13.71
N GLY A 172 -16.11 -6.28 13.78
CA GLY A 172 -17.32 -6.20 14.61
C GLY A 172 -18.58 -5.85 13.83
N GLU A 173 -18.46 -5.44 12.57
CA GLU A 173 -19.62 -5.24 11.69
C GLU A 173 -20.45 -6.51 11.53
N LYS A 174 -21.76 -6.33 11.36
CA LYS A 174 -22.75 -7.40 11.27
C LYS A 174 -23.54 -7.32 9.97
N LEU A 175 -24.00 -8.47 9.50
CA LEU A 175 -25.04 -8.58 8.49
C LEU A 175 -26.40 -8.17 9.07
N SER A 176 -27.38 -7.98 8.18
CA SER A 176 -28.74 -7.60 8.55
C SER A 176 -29.45 -8.62 9.44
N ASP A 177 -29.06 -9.90 9.35
CA ASP A 177 -29.57 -10.99 10.21
C ASP A 177 -28.88 -11.06 11.59
N GLY A 178 -27.97 -10.12 11.88
CA GLY A 178 -27.22 -10.05 13.13
C GLY A 178 -25.97 -10.93 13.19
N ARG A 179 -25.69 -11.74 12.14
CA ARG A 179 -24.45 -12.52 12.06
C ARG A 179 -23.26 -11.58 11.92
N ILE A 180 -22.16 -11.91 12.58
CA ILE A 180 -20.92 -11.14 12.48
C ILE A 180 -20.35 -11.30 11.06
N TRP A 181 -20.23 -10.18 10.35
CA TRP A 181 -19.65 -10.17 9.02
C TRP A 181 -18.13 -10.34 9.13
N LEU A 182 -17.46 -9.52 9.94
CA LEU A 182 -16.01 -9.57 10.07
C LEU A 182 -15.57 -9.50 11.54
N LYS A 183 -14.62 -10.35 11.91
CA LYS A 183 -13.91 -10.24 13.19
C LYS A 183 -12.40 -10.31 12.95
N SER A 184 -11.68 -9.26 13.36
CA SER A 184 -10.22 -9.23 13.37
C SER A 184 -9.68 -9.47 14.79
N TRP A 185 -8.51 -10.11 14.85
CA TRP A 185 -7.74 -10.40 16.05
C TRP A 185 -6.30 -9.97 15.85
N HIS A 186 -5.85 -9.05 16.68
CA HIS A 186 -4.47 -8.59 16.70
C HIS A 186 -3.60 -9.54 17.51
N PHE A 187 -2.47 -10.00 16.99
CA PHE A 187 -1.51 -10.90 17.64
C PHE A 187 -0.14 -10.24 17.76
N ILE A 188 0.50 -10.43 18.92
CA ILE A 188 1.89 -10.05 19.17
C ILE A 188 2.74 -11.31 19.36
N MET A 189 4.06 -11.19 19.22
CA MET A 189 4.97 -12.34 19.36
C MET A 189 4.81 -13.08 20.71
N ASP A 190 4.56 -12.33 21.78
CA ASP A 190 4.44 -12.89 23.13
C ASP A 190 3.18 -13.73 23.35
N ASP A 191 2.20 -13.64 22.43
CA ASP A 191 1.02 -14.53 22.43
C ASP A 191 1.39 -15.97 22.08
N ASN A 192 2.56 -16.19 21.46
CA ASN A 192 3.06 -17.53 21.15
C ASN A 192 3.88 -18.08 22.32
N ILE A 193 3.21 -18.86 23.17
CA ILE A 193 3.82 -19.53 24.33
C ILE A 193 4.75 -20.70 23.97
N PHE A 194 4.83 -21.08 22.69
CA PHE A 194 5.69 -22.18 22.22
C PHE A 194 7.10 -21.72 21.80
N LEU A 195 7.32 -20.41 21.70
CA LEU A 195 8.66 -19.85 21.52
C LEU A 195 9.38 -19.77 22.86
N SER A 196 10.65 -20.19 22.91
CA SER A 196 11.47 -19.98 24.10
C SER A 196 11.71 -18.49 24.34
N GLU A 197 11.85 -18.08 25.61
CA GLU A 197 12.17 -16.70 25.95
C GLU A 197 13.51 -16.25 25.33
N GLU A 198 14.49 -17.16 25.26
CA GLU A 198 15.76 -16.92 24.55
C GLU A 198 15.54 -16.60 23.06
N TYR A 199 14.66 -17.34 22.37
CA TYR A 199 14.35 -17.09 20.95
C TYR A 199 13.62 -15.75 20.78
N LYS A 200 12.64 -15.45 21.64
CA LYS A 200 11.93 -14.17 21.62
C LYS A 200 12.90 -13.00 21.84
N GLU A 201 13.78 -13.11 22.83
CA GLU A 201 14.81 -12.10 23.09
C GLU A 201 15.76 -11.93 21.91
N SER A 202 16.26 -13.04 21.36
CA SER A 202 17.18 -13.03 20.22
C SER A 202 16.53 -12.35 19.00
N LEU A 203 15.28 -12.72 18.68
CA LEU A 203 14.54 -12.14 17.57
C LEU A 203 14.27 -10.64 17.81
N LYS A 204 13.81 -10.26 19.01
CA LYS A 204 13.61 -8.85 19.40
C LYS A 204 14.90 -8.02 19.34
N LYS A 205 16.06 -8.60 19.65
CA LYS A 205 17.38 -7.94 19.55
C LYS A 205 17.88 -7.87 18.10
N SER A 206 17.51 -8.81 17.25
CA SER A 206 17.91 -8.84 15.83
C SER A 206 17.14 -7.86 14.94
N ILE A 207 15.95 -7.44 15.38
CA ILE A 207 15.12 -6.47 14.66
C ILE A 207 15.44 -5.06 15.20
N PRO A 208 15.92 -4.13 14.36
CA PRO A 208 16.19 -2.75 14.78
C PRO A 208 14.95 -2.10 15.39
N LYS A 209 15.12 -1.35 16.49
CA LYS A 209 14.04 -0.57 17.09
C LYS A 209 13.52 0.46 16.09
N GLY A 210 12.20 0.71 16.12
CA GLY A 210 11.50 1.60 15.20
C GLY A 210 10.44 0.87 14.38
N HIS A 211 10.14 1.31 13.16
CA HIS A 211 8.97 0.82 12.42
C HIS A 211 8.95 -0.70 12.16
N LEU A 212 10.12 -1.32 11.89
CA LEU A 212 10.23 -2.77 11.71
C LEU A 212 9.94 -3.50 13.01
N TYR A 213 10.41 -2.97 14.13
CA TYR A 213 10.06 -3.50 15.46
C TYR A 213 8.55 -3.36 15.72
N ASP A 214 7.99 -2.19 15.45
CA ASP A 214 6.57 -1.92 15.63
C ASP A 214 5.70 -2.86 14.78
N ARG A 215 6.06 -3.12 13.51
CA ARG A 215 5.34 -4.05 12.64
C ARG A 215 5.58 -5.52 13.02
N ASP A 216 6.84 -5.96 13.04
CA ASP A 216 7.19 -7.38 13.10
C ASP A 216 7.15 -7.95 14.51
N VAL A 217 7.34 -7.11 15.54
CA VAL A 217 7.30 -7.53 16.96
C VAL A 217 6.00 -7.13 17.64
N LEU A 218 5.58 -5.87 17.49
CA LEU A 218 4.38 -5.33 18.14
C LEU A 218 3.12 -5.46 17.29
N GLY A 219 3.22 -5.83 16.01
CA GLY A 219 2.06 -6.00 15.14
C GLY A 219 1.35 -4.69 14.76
N LEU A 220 2.01 -3.54 14.84
CA LEU A 220 1.40 -2.24 14.61
C LEU A 220 1.40 -1.85 13.13
N TRP A 221 0.29 -1.27 12.68
CA TRP A 221 0.18 -0.67 11.35
C TRP A 221 0.77 0.74 11.36
N VAL A 222 2.10 0.84 11.22
CA VAL A 222 2.85 2.11 11.21
C VAL A 222 3.56 2.33 9.89
N SER A 223 3.83 3.58 9.51
CA SER A 223 4.65 3.90 8.33
C SER A 223 6.13 3.57 8.55
N ALA A 224 6.91 3.42 7.48
CA ALA A 224 8.32 3.09 7.60
C ALA A 224 9.13 4.25 8.22
N GLU A 225 10.11 3.92 9.05
CA GLU A 225 11.10 4.87 9.57
C GLU A 225 12.07 5.19 8.44
N GLY A 226 12.47 6.46 8.34
CA GLY A 226 13.23 6.94 7.16
C GLY A 226 12.35 7.40 5.99
N MET A 227 11.01 7.35 6.12
CA MET A 227 10.12 8.06 5.20
C MET A 227 10.56 9.52 5.06
N ILE A 228 10.62 9.98 3.82
CA ILE A 228 11.10 11.32 3.50
C ILE A 228 10.03 12.37 3.85
N TYR A 229 8.78 12.15 3.40
CA TYR A 229 7.66 13.06 3.64
C TYR A 229 6.82 12.63 4.86
N LYS A 230 7.42 12.67 6.05
CA LYS A 230 6.80 12.20 7.31
C LYS A 230 5.53 12.96 7.70
N ASP A 231 5.45 14.24 7.36
CA ASP A 231 4.31 15.11 7.67
C ASP A 231 3.15 14.97 6.67
N PHE A 232 3.29 14.11 5.66
CA PHE A 232 2.18 13.82 4.76
C PHE A 232 1.05 13.13 5.52
N ASN A 233 0.05 13.93 5.90
CA ASN A 233 -1.22 13.46 6.38
C ASN A 233 -2.27 13.47 5.26
N PRO A 234 -2.71 12.32 4.75
CA PRO A 234 -3.72 12.25 3.70
C PRO A 234 -5.11 12.78 4.07
N ASP A 235 -5.46 12.89 5.35
CA ASP A 235 -6.74 13.48 5.76
C ASP A 235 -6.72 15.02 5.67
N ILE A 236 -5.53 15.61 5.54
CA ILE A 236 -5.30 17.05 5.37
C ILE A 236 -4.89 17.35 3.92
N HIS A 237 -3.94 16.58 3.40
CA HIS A 237 -3.28 16.86 2.13
C HIS A 237 -3.98 16.24 0.91
N VAL A 238 -4.87 15.26 1.07
CA VAL A 238 -5.60 14.66 -0.06
C VAL A 238 -6.99 15.27 -0.17
N ILE A 239 -7.21 15.99 -1.27
CA ILE A 239 -8.43 16.75 -1.49
C ILE A 239 -9.10 16.36 -2.82
N ASP A 240 -10.39 16.64 -2.92
CA ASP A 240 -11.10 16.59 -4.18
C ASP A 240 -10.92 17.93 -4.91
N ILE A 241 -10.47 17.87 -6.17
CA ILE A 241 -10.26 19.07 -6.99
C ILE A 241 -11.59 19.43 -7.66
N ASP A 242 -12.33 20.32 -7.00
CA ASP A 242 -13.59 20.86 -7.51
C ASP A 242 -13.44 22.30 -8.04
N SER A 243 -14.54 22.87 -8.51
CA SER A 243 -14.55 24.24 -9.05
C SER A 243 -14.12 25.30 -8.01
N THR A 244 -14.30 25.05 -6.72
CA THR A 244 -13.90 25.99 -5.66
C THR A 244 -12.38 26.03 -5.48
N VAL A 245 -11.71 24.87 -5.63
CA VAL A 245 -10.24 24.80 -5.66
C VAL A 245 -9.75 25.48 -6.94
N ILE A 246 -10.27 25.10 -8.11
CA ILE A 246 -9.84 25.64 -9.40
C ILE A 246 -9.97 27.17 -9.48
N ASN A 247 -11.01 27.76 -8.90
CA ASN A 247 -11.19 29.22 -8.90
C ASN A 247 -10.14 29.98 -8.07
N ARG A 248 -9.51 29.32 -7.09
CA ARG A 248 -8.42 29.90 -6.27
C ARG A 248 -7.07 29.80 -6.95
N ILE A 249 -6.89 28.85 -7.86
CA ILE A 249 -5.65 28.68 -8.62
C ILE A 249 -5.46 29.87 -9.56
N LYS A 250 -4.27 30.50 -9.50
CA LYS A 250 -3.87 31.59 -10.40
C LYS A 250 -2.86 31.16 -11.43
N GLU A 251 -2.00 30.23 -11.05
CA GLU A 251 -0.89 29.81 -11.87
C GLU A 251 -0.92 28.30 -12.00
N VAL A 252 -0.81 27.82 -13.24
CA VAL A 252 -0.65 26.40 -13.55
C VAL A 252 0.64 26.21 -14.36
N PHE A 253 1.43 25.24 -13.94
CA PHE A 253 2.67 24.82 -14.57
C PHE A 253 2.83 23.30 -14.46
N LEU A 254 3.81 22.74 -15.18
CA LEU A 254 4.04 21.29 -15.19
C LEU A 254 5.37 20.93 -14.52
N GLY A 255 5.36 19.83 -13.78
CA GLY A 255 6.55 19.05 -13.46
C GLY A 255 6.54 17.76 -14.29
N VAL A 256 7.65 17.41 -14.92
CA VAL A 256 7.72 16.28 -15.87
C VAL A 256 8.94 15.42 -15.58
N ASP A 257 8.70 14.11 -15.43
CA ASP A 257 9.75 13.09 -15.36
C ASP A 257 9.62 12.12 -16.53
N TRP A 258 10.74 11.81 -17.19
CA TRP A 258 10.72 11.05 -18.44
C TRP A 258 10.91 9.55 -18.18
N GLY A 259 9.98 8.74 -18.67
CA GLY A 259 10.04 7.28 -18.57
C GLY A 259 9.54 6.60 -19.84
N PHE A 260 10.17 5.47 -20.19
CA PHE A 260 9.69 4.59 -21.26
C PHE A 260 9.42 3.18 -20.72
N GLU A 261 10.43 2.54 -20.10
CA GLU A 261 10.29 1.26 -19.39
C GLU A 261 9.63 1.44 -18.01
N HIS A 262 10.00 2.51 -17.30
CA HIS A 262 9.30 3.03 -16.14
C HIS A 262 8.23 4.06 -16.57
N HIS A 263 7.39 4.53 -15.65
CA HIS A 263 6.34 5.48 -16.02
C HIS A 263 6.97 6.84 -16.32
N GLY A 264 6.65 7.42 -17.49
CA GLY A 264 6.76 8.86 -17.67
C GLY A 264 5.61 9.55 -16.96
N VAL A 265 5.87 10.71 -16.35
CA VAL A 265 4.88 11.42 -15.54
C VAL A 265 4.81 12.90 -15.92
N ILE A 266 3.58 13.41 -16.10
CA ILE A 266 3.27 14.84 -16.07
C ILE A 266 2.41 15.12 -14.83
N ASN A 267 2.95 15.92 -13.93
CA ASN A 267 2.23 16.50 -12.81
C ASN A 267 1.75 17.91 -13.17
N VAL A 268 0.43 18.11 -13.18
CA VAL A 268 -0.20 19.41 -13.40
C VAL A 268 -0.34 20.11 -12.06
N ILE A 269 0.46 21.16 -11.86
CA ILE A 269 0.60 21.81 -10.55
C ILE A 269 0.00 23.22 -10.63
N GLY A 270 -0.97 23.47 -9.75
CA GLY A 270 -1.57 24.77 -9.50
C GLY A 270 -0.94 25.47 -8.31
N ARG A 271 -0.93 26.80 -8.33
CA ARG A 271 -0.62 27.65 -7.18
C ARG A 271 -1.74 28.67 -6.96
N ASP A 272 -2.18 28.81 -5.72
CA ASP A 272 -3.21 29.78 -5.35
C ASP A 272 -2.63 31.15 -4.93
N ASP A 273 -3.54 32.08 -4.60
CA ASP A 273 -3.23 33.44 -4.16
C ASP A 273 -2.38 33.49 -2.88
N ASP A 274 -2.61 32.53 -1.97
CA ASP A 274 -1.87 32.46 -0.72
C ASP A 274 -0.48 31.85 -0.91
N GLY A 275 -0.25 31.20 -2.06
CA GLY A 275 1.00 30.58 -2.47
C GLY A 275 1.09 29.09 -2.15
N ALA A 276 -0.03 28.44 -1.79
CA ALA A 276 -0.11 27.00 -1.62
C ALA A 276 -0.10 26.29 -2.98
N PHE A 277 0.47 25.09 -3.00
CA PHE A 277 0.59 24.26 -4.20
C PHE A 277 -0.49 23.19 -4.23
N TYR A 278 -0.94 22.84 -5.42
CA TYR A 278 -1.98 21.86 -5.66
C TYR A 278 -1.55 20.95 -6.82
N LEU A 279 -1.37 19.66 -6.58
CA LEU A 279 -1.29 18.68 -7.67
C LEU A 279 -2.72 18.43 -8.16
N LEU A 280 -3.08 19.09 -9.27
CA LEU A 280 -4.44 19.11 -9.81
C LEU A 280 -4.76 17.81 -10.56
N GLU A 281 -3.81 17.38 -11.41
CA GLU A 281 -3.90 16.17 -12.22
C GLU A 281 -2.55 15.47 -12.31
N GLU A 282 -2.58 14.15 -12.39
CA GLU A 282 -1.42 13.29 -12.61
C GLU A 282 -1.68 12.47 -13.88
N ILE A 283 -0.75 12.54 -14.83
CA ILE A 283 -0.74 11.68 -16.00
C ILE A 283 0.53 10.83 -15.94
N ALA A 284 0.37 9.53 -15.71
CA ALA A 284 1.48 8.58 -15.63
C ALA A 284 1.25 7.40 -16.60
N GLU A 285 2.14 7.22 -17.57
CA GLU A 285 2.01 6.22 -18.64
C GLU A 285 3.37 5.63 -19.03
N ARG A 286 3.37 4.44 -19.64
CA ARG A 286 4.57 3.76 -20.16
C ARG A 286 4.53 3.66 -21.67
N GLU A 287 5.69 3.42 -22.27
CA GLU A 287 5.84 3.15 -23.72
C GLU A 287 5.21 4.24 -24.61
N LYS A 288 5.21 5.50 -24.15
CA LYS A 288 4.70 6.65 -24.90
C LYS A 288 5.82 7.44 -25.55
N THR A 289 5.57 7.91 -26.77
CA THR A 289 6.50 8.79 -27.51
C THR A 289 6.31 10.24 -27.09
N ILE A 290 7.30 11.07 -27.43
CA ILE A 290 7.26 12.51 -27.16
C ILE A 290 6.06 13.22 -27.80
N ASP A 291 5.65 12.83 -29.01
CA ASP A 291 4.46 13.39 -29.69
C ASP A 291 3.19 13.20 -28.86
N TRP A 292 3.03 12.02 -28.26
CA TRP A 292 1.90 11.72 -27.39
C TRP A 292 1.91 12.61 -26.14
N TRP A 293 3.08 12.81 -25.52
CA TRP A 293 3.22 13.70 -24.37
C TRP A 293 2.89 15.15 -24.73
N ILE A 294 3.30 15.64 -25.90
CA ILE A 294 2.96 16.97 -26.40
C ILE A 294 1.44 17.11 -26.61
N GLU A 295 0.78 16.08 -27.15
CA GLU A 295 -0.67 16.07 -27.29
C GLU A 295 -1.37 16.20 -25.92
N ILE A 296 -0.91 15.44 -24.92
CA ILE A 296 -1.42 15.54 -23.55
C ILE A 296 -1.19 16.93 -22.96
N LYS A 297 0.01 17.50 -23.12
CA LYS A 297 0.32 18.88 -22.69
C LYS A 297 -0.69 19.86 -23.26
N ASN A 298 -0.97 19.79 -24.56
CA ASN A 298 -1.91 20.70 -25.21
C ASN A 298 -3.35 20.56 -24.67
N ARG A 299 -3.78 19.34 -24.35
CA ARG A 299 -5.08 19.10 -23.69
C ARG A 299 -5.13 19.69 -22.29
N VAL A 300 -4.06 19.54 -21.51
CA VAL A 300 -3.92 20.15 -20.18
C VAL A 300 -3.97 21.68 -20.28
N ILE A 301 -3.20 22.27 -21.20
CA ILE A 301 -3.22 23.71 -21.45
C ILE A 301 -4.64 24.17 -21.80
N GLY A 302 -5.38 23.42 -22.63
CA GLY A 302 -6.77 23.72 -22.95
C GLY A 302 -7.68 23.75 -21.73
N ARG A 303 -7.51 22.83 -20.77
CA ARG A 303 -8.29 22.79 -19.51
C ARG A 303 -7.96 23.98 -18.59
N TYR A 304 -6.70 24.38 -18.50
CA TYR A 304 -6.22 25.41 -17.57
C TYR A 304 -5.77 26.70 -18.26
N TYR A 305 -6.31 27.00 -19.43
CA TYR A 305 -5.77 28.04 -20.31
C TYR A 305 -5.72 29.43 -19.67
N ARG A 306 -6.61 29.72 -18.71
CA ARG A 306 -6.67 31.01 -18.00
C ARG A 306 -5.57 31.16 -16.97
N GLN A 307 -5.14 30.06 -16.36
CA GLN A 307 -4.12 30.02 -15.30
C GLN A 307 -2.74 29.63 -15.84
N TRP A 308 -2.65 29.21 -17.10
CA TRP A 308 -1.45 28.64 -17.67
C TRP A 308 -0.29 29.65 -17.72
N THR A 309 0.84 29.28 -17.12
CA THR A 309 2.03 30.13 -17.01
C THR A 309 2.97 30.04 -18.22
N GLY A 310 2.79 29.05 -19.10
CA GLY A 310 3.78 28.71 -20.12
C GLY A 310 4.95 27.85 -19.61
N LEU A 311 4.97 27.49 -18.32
CA LEU A 311 6.11 26.80 -17.71
C LEU A 311 5.90 25.29 -17.63
N SER A 312 6.93 24.55 -18.04
CA SER A 312 7.06 23.11 -17.84
C SER A 312 8.48 22.82 -17.41
N PHE A 313 8.66 22.26 -16.22
CA PHE A 313 9.96 21.89 -15.68
C PHE A 313 10.16 20.40 -15.87
N CYS A 314 11.10 20.06 -16.72
CA CYS A 314 11.30 18.70 -17.21
C CYS A 314 12.62 18.15 -16.70
N ASP A 315 12.64 16.84 -16.42
CA ASP A 315 13.87 16.13 -16.19
C ASP A 315 14.87 16.34 -17.35
N SER A 316 16.14 16.55 -17.02
CA SER A 316 17.20 16.86 -17.98
C SER A 316 17.89 15.64 -18.59
N ALA A 317 17.48 14.40 -18.26
CA ALA A 317 18.08 13.19 -18.84
C ALA A 317 17.79 12.99 -20.35
N ARG A 318 16.78 13.70 -20.89
CA ARG A 318 16.39 13.70 -22.30
C ARG A 318 16.28 15.14 -22.84
N PRO A 319 17.40 15.86 -23.05
CA PRO A 319 17.37 17.26 -23.49
C PRO A 319 16.58 17.48 -24.79
N GLU A 320 16.60 16.50 -25.70
CA GLU A 320 15.82 16.50 -26.93
C GLU A 320 14.31 16.49 -26.67
N TYR A 321 13.85 15.81 -25.62
CA TYR A 321 12.44 15.84 -25.21
C TYR A 321 12.09 17.16 -24.54
N VAL A 322 12.98 17.70 -23.70
CA VAL A 322 12.77 19.03 -23.09
C VAL A 322 12.56 20.09 -24.18
N MET A 323 13.40 20.08 -25.21
CA MET A 323 13.30 21.02 -26.34
C MET A 323 12.02 20.82 -27.15
N GLN A 324 11.69 19.60 -27.57
CA GLN A 324 10.48 19.31 -28.36
C GLN A 324 9.20 19.61 -27.57
N PHE A 325 9.20 19.33 -26.26
CA PHE A 325 8.09 19.61 -25.37
C PHE A 325 7.92 21.11 -25.10
N GLY A 326 8.89 21.96 -25.46
CA GLY A 326 8.90 23.37 -25.09
C GLY A 326 8.94 23.55 -23.57
N GLY A 327 9.80 22.78 -22.91
CA GLY A 327 10.03 22.81 -21.47
C GLY A 327 11.34 23.51 -21.10
N LEU A 328 11.58 23.60 -19.79
CA LEU A 328 12.81 24.08 -19.16
C LEU A 328 13.41 22.92 -18.37
N GLU A 329 14.74 22.86 -18.30
CA GLU A 329 15.40 21.89 -17.42
C GLU A 329 15.05 22.18 -15.95
N ALA A 330 14.63 21.13 -15.25
CA ALA A 330 14.35 21.19 -13.83
C ALA A 330 15.62 21.32 -12.99
N LYS A 331 15.47 21.93 -11.82
CA LYS A 331 16.46 21.96 -10.75
C LYS A 331 16.42 20.64 -9.98
N LYS A 332 17.50 19.86 -10.10
CA LYS A 332 17.57 18.45 -9.69
C LYS A 332 18.25 18.24 -8.33
N GLU A 333 18.56 19.31 -7.60
CA GLU A 333 19.11 19.25 -6.25
C GLU A 333 18.16 18.42 -5.34
N VAL A 334 18.59 17.19 -5.03
CA VAL A 334 17.73 16.16 -4.45
C VAL A 334 17.36 16.52 -3.01
N VAL A 335 18.35 16.79 -2.16
CA VAL A 335 18.16 17.07 -0.74
C VAL A 335 17.37 18.36 -0.53
N GLU A 336 17.75 19.43 -1.23
CA GLU A 336 17.10 20.74 -1.12
C GLU A 336 15.68 20.70 -1.68
N GLY A 337 15.46 20.04 -2.82
CA GLY A 337 14.13 19.87 -3.39
C GLY A 337 13.21 19.05 -2.49
N ILE A 338 13.71 17.94 -1.94
CA ILE A 338 13.00 17.12 -0.95
C ILE A 338 12.68 17.97 0.29
N SER A 339 13.65 18.70 0.83
CA SER A 339 13.46 19.53 2.02
C SER A 339 12.40 20.61 1.78
N PHE A 340 12.36 21.20 0.58
CA PHE A 340 11.36 22.20 0.23
C PHE A 340 9.96 21.60 0.21
N VAL A 341 9.75 20.48 -0.50
CA VAL A 341 8.46 19.79 -0.56
C VAL A 341 8.03 19.29 0.82
N SER A 342 8.95 18.73 1.61
CA SER A 342 8.69 18.30 2.99
C SER A 342 8.22 19.46 3.86
N SER A 343 8.83 20.65 3.71
CA SER A 343 8.37 21.83 4.40
C SER A 343 6.92 22.19 4.03
N LEU A 344 6.53 22.09 2.76
CA LEU A 344 5.17 22.39 2.33
C LEU A 344 4.15 21.43 2.98
N PHE A 345 4.48 20.15 3.14
CA PHE A 345 3.63 19.22 3.89
C PHE A 345 3.53 19.61 5.37
N SER A 346 4.66 19.91 6.04
CA SER A 346 4.65 20.30 7.46
C SER A 346 3.77 21.53 7.75
N LYS A 347 3.63 22.43 6.77
CA LYS A 347 2.90 23.70 6.86
C LYS A 347 1.49 23.62 6.27
N ASN A 348 1.06 22.45 5.77
CA ASN A 348 -0.19 22.28 5.03
C ASN A 348 -0.31 23.26 3.84
N ARG A 349 0.76 23.41 3.07
CA ARG A 349 0.88 24.31 1.91
C ARG A 349 1.02 23.57 0.59
N ILE A 350 0.85 22.26 0.58
CA ILE A 350 0.75 21.45 -0.63
C ILE A 350 -0.39 20.45 -0.49
N PHE A 351 -1.22 20.34 -1.52
CA PHE A 351 -2.37 19.46 -1.56
C PHE A 351 -2.34 18.61 -2.82
N ILE A 352 -2.81 17.38 -2.71
CA ILE A 352 -2.78 16.37 -3.77
C ILE A 352 -4.21 15.97 -4.11
N SER A 353 -4.53 16.00 -5.40
CA SER A 353 -5.79 15.46 -5.93
C SER A 353 -5.96 14.00 -5.53
N ARG A 354 -7.14 13.65 -5.00
CA ARG A 354 -7.52 12.25 -4.70
C ARG A 354 -7.41 11.32 -5.91
N ASN A 355 -7.46 11.87 -7.12
CA ASN A 355 -7.34 11.11 -8.37
C ASN A 355 -5.88 10.84 -8.79
N ALA A 356 -4.89 11.45 -8.14
CA ALA A 356 -3.46 11.20 -8.37
C ALA A 356 -3.02 9.91 -7.67
N LYS A 357 -3.47 8.77 -8.20
CA LYS A 357 -3.33 7.46 -7.54
C LYS A 357 -1.88 7.02 -7.42
N ARG A 358 -1.03 7.38 -8.39
CA ARG A 358 0.35 6.88 -8.43
C ARG A 358 1.16 7.56 -7.35
N ILE A 359 1.25 8.89 -7.32
CA ILE A 359 1.96 9.62 -6.27
C ILE A 359 1.46 9.28 -4.86
N LEU A 360 0.16 9.03 -4.69
CA LEU A 360 -0.42 8.61 -3.40
C LEU A 360 0.00 7.20 -2.99
N SER A 361 0.39 6.33 -3.92
CA SER A 361 1.02 5.06 -3.60
C SER A 361 2.52 5.22 -3.33
N GLU A 362 3.22 6.02 -4.14
CA GLU A 362 4.66 6.25 -4.03
C GLU A 362 5.04 6.93 -2.71
N ILE A 363 4.24 7.90 -2.25
CA ILE A 363 4.57 8.75 -1.10
C ILE A 363 4.82 7.97 0.19
N TYR A 364 4.19 6.80 0.37
CA TYR A 364 4.38 5.94 1.56
C TYR A 364 5.61 5.05 1.47
N GLU A 365 6.13 4.82 0.27
CA GLU A 365 7.30 3.99 0.00
C GLU A 365 8.57 4.83 -0.14
N TYR A 366 8.42 6.16 -0.26
CA TYR A 366 9.53 7.09 -0.45
C TYR A 366 10.34 7.31 0.83
N GLN A 367 11.51 6.68 0.87
CA GLN A 367 12.39 6.64 2.03
C GLN A 367 13.85 6.90 1.65
N TRP A 368 14.63 7.37 2.62
CA TRP A 368 16.08 7.57 2.46
C TRP A 368 16.82 6.25 2.27
N ASN A 369 17.84 6.25 1.41
CA ASN A 369 18.74 5.12 1.22
C ASN A 369 19.88 5.16 2.25
N GLU A 370 19.71 4.50 3.39
CA GLU A 370 20.71 4.45 4.47
C GLU A 370 22.04 3.81 4.07
N LYS A 371 22.07 3.05 2.97
CA LYS A 371 23.28 2.39 2.45
C LYS A 371 24.03 3.23 1.43
N ALA A 372 23.43 4.32 0.93
CA ALA A 372 24.08 5.19 -0.02
C ALA A 372 25.16 6.05 0.67
N LEU A 373 26.26 6.31 -0.05
CA LEU A 373 27.30 7.24 0.41
C LEU A 373 26.86 8.71 0.34
N LYS A 374 25.77 8.99 -0.37
CA LYS A 374 25.16 10.33 -0.50
C LYS A 374 23.72 10.26 -0.01
N GLU A 375 23.20 11.36 0.54
CA GLU A 375 21.80 11.47 0.93
C GLU A 375 20.91 11.46 -0.33
N GLU A 376 20.35 10.30 -0.63
CA GLU A 376 19.44 10.08 -1.74
C GLU A 376 18.31 9.13 -1.34
N PRO A 377 17.12 9.26 -1.93
CA PRO A 377 16.05 8.29 -1.75
C PRO A 377 16.43 6.91 -2.32
N VAL A 378 15.78 5.86 -1.84
CA VAL A 378 15.79 4.58 -2.54
C VAL A 378 15.09 4.76 -3.88
N LYS A 379 15.80 4.48 -4.98
CA LYS A 379 15.26 4.55 -6.35
C LYS A 379 14.30 3.40 -6.63
N ASN A 380 13.10 3.50 -6.09
CA ASN A 380 12.03 2.54 -6.31
C ASN A 380 10.69 3.27 -6.31
N ASN A 381 10.04 3.29 -7.47
CA ASN A 381 8.69 3.83 -7.63
C ASN A 381 8.60 5.29 -7.14
N ASP A 382 9.47 6.15 -7.65
CA ASP A 382 9.61 7.57 -7.26
C ASP A 382 9.32 8.56 -8.41
N ASP A 383 8.97 8.07 -9.62
CA ASP A 383 8.79 8.89 -10.83
C ASP A 383 7.83 10.09 -10.61
N SER A 384 6.72 9.86 -9.90
CA SER A 384 5.69 10.90 -9.71
C SER A 384 6.10 11.90 -8.63
N LEU A 385 6.79 11.45 -7.58
CA LEU A 385 7.37 12.32 -6.56
C LEU A 385 8.52 13.17 -7.11
N ASP A 386 9.33 12.60 -8.01
CA ASP A 386 10.38 13.32 -8.71
C ASP A 386 9.81 14.38 -9.64
N ALA A 387 8.80 14.04 -10.45
CA ALA A 387 8.08 15.03 -11.26
C ALA A 387 7.49 16.17 -10.41
N LEU A 388 6.91 15.85 -9.25
CA LEU A 388 6.36 16.86 -8.33
C LEU A 388 7.47 17.78 -7.81
N ARG A 389 8.58 17.21 -7.34
CA ARG A 389 9.75 17.92 -6.83
C ARG A 389 10.35 18.83 -7.90
N TYR A 390 10.54 18.31 -9.12
CA TYR A 390 11.03 19.08 -10.27
C TYR A 390 10.14 20.29 -10.55
N GLY A 391 8.82 20.11 -10.61
CA GLY A 391 7.88 21.21 -10.82
C GLY A 391 7.95 22.26 -9.71
N VAL A 392 7.68 21.83 -8.46
CA VAL A 392 7.50 22.73 -7.31
C VAL A 392 8.79 23.48 -6.96
N TYR A 393 9.93 22.78 -6.89
CA TYR A 393 11.20 23.39 -6.50
C TYR A 393 11.77 24.32 -7.58
N SER A 394 11.71 23.92 -8.85
CA SER A 394 12.18 24.78 -9.96
C SER A 394 11.34 26.05 -10.10
N TYR A 395 10.02 25.93 -9.94
CA TYR A 395 9.11 27.06 -9.94
C TYR A 395 9.42 28.03 -8.79
N TYR A 396 9.63 27.52 -7.58
CA TYR A 396 10.02 28.31 -6.41
C TYR A 396 11.30 29.13 -6.68
N LEU A 397 12.37 28.48 -7.12
CA LEU A 397 13.64 29.15 -7.40
C LEU A 397 13.52 30.22 -8.49
N LYS A 398 12.74 29.95 -9.55
CA LYS A 398 12.50 30.92 -10.62
C LYS A 398 11.80 32.17 -10.09
N THR A 399 10.82 32.00 -9.23
CA THR A 399 10.02 33.10 -8.67
C THR A 399 10.82 33.95 -7.68
N VAL A 400 11.60 33.32 -6.79
CA VAL A 400 12.47 34.03 -5.83
C VAL A 400 13.52 34.87 -6.57
N ASN A 401 14.12 34.33 -7.63
CA ASN A 401 15.12 35.06 -8.41
C ASN A 401 14.53 36.30 -9.11
N GLN A 402 13.30 36.23 -9.62
CA GLN A 402 12.64 37.39 -10.25
C GLN A 402 12.35 38.55 -9.27
N ILE A 403 12.04 38.22 -8.01
CA ILE A 403 11.82 39.23 -6.94
C ILE A 403 13.14 39.90 -6.54
N SER A 404 14.23 39.13 -6.46
CA SER A 404 15.55 39.67 -6.09
C SER A 404 16.14 40.65 -7.11
N PHE A 405 15.78 40.51 -8.39
CA PHE A 405 16.22 41.42 -9.46
C PHE A 405 15.40 42.72 -9.57
N THR A 406 14.17 42.74 -9.05
CA THR A 406 13.28 43.92 -9.10
C THR A 406 13.43 44.82 -7.86
N GLY A 407 13.89 44.26 -6.74
CA GLY A 407 14.09 44.98 -5.47
C GLY A 407 15.53 45.42 -5.22
N GLY A 408 16.00 46.45 -5.92
CA GLY A 408 17.29 47.10 -5.65
C GLY A 408 17.33 47.89 -4.33
N ARG A 409 17.18 47.22 -3.19
CA ARG A 409 17.61 47.67 -1.85
C ARG A 409 17.78 46.44 -0.96
N ARG A 410 19.03 46.14 -0.58
CA ARG A 410 19.37 45.14 0.44
C ARG A 410 18.58 45.42 1.72
N MET A 411 17.48 44.69 1.95
CA MET A 411 17.00 44.41 3.29
C MET A 411 17.68 43.13 3.77
N GLN A 412 18.22 43.19 4.99
CA GLN A 412 18.87 42.07 5.66
C GLN A 412 17.94 40.86 5.75
N SER A 413 18.57 39.71 5.54
CA SER A 413 18.03 38.38 5.27
C SER A 413 17.54 37.63 6.52
N ASP A 414 16.64 38.22 7.32
CA ASP A 414 16.18 37.56 8.57
C ASP A 414 14.65 37.39 8.71
N ASN A 415 13.82 37.91 7.79
CA ASN A 415 12.36 37.89 7.96
C ASN A 415 11.56 36.92 7.05
N ILE A 416 12.22 36.06 6.26
CA ILE A 416 11.49 35.09 5.40
C ILE A 416 11.23 33.76 6.13
N LEU A 417 11.92 33.46 7.23
CA LEU A 417 11.75 32.19 7.98
C LEU A 417 10.58 32.18 8.98
N ARG A 418 9.73 33.21 9.04
CA ARG A 418 8.58 33.27 9.97
C ARG A 418 7.19 33.22 9.32
N GLY A 419 7.12 33.05 8.01
CA GLY A 419 5.86 32.92 7.27
C GLY A 419 5.89 31.90 6.14
N PHE A 420 6.96 31.11 6.06
CA PHE A 420 6.96 29.84 5.36
C PHE A 420 7.11 28.83 6.44
#